data_AF-A0A3P7X2D5-F1
#
_entry.id   AF-A0A3P7X2D5-F1
#
_cell.length_a   1.000
_cell.length_b   1.000
_cell.length_c   1.000
_cell.angle_alpha   90.00
_cell.angle_beta   90.00
_cell.angle_gamma   90.00
#
_symmetry.space_group_name_H-M   'P 1'
#
loop_
_entity.id
_entity.type
_entity.pdbx_description
1 polymer ?
#
loop_
_entity_poly.entity_id
_entity_poly.type
_entity_poly.pdbx_seq_one_letter_code
_entity_poly.pdbx_strand_id
1 'polypeptide(L)'
;MPRKPGMTRDDLFNTNASIVRDLSEAAAKNCPKAFVAIITNPVNSTVPIACEIFKKHGVFDPRRIFGVTTLDVVRSAAFVAGAKNLDAEETDIPVIGGHSGITIIPLLSQAKPFCKFSNDEVKKLTERIQNAGTEVVKAKAGAGSATLSMALAASKFVESLLRGLRGEKSIQCAYVASDACSGVDYFATPLEFGKNGVEKVLGMGKLSTYEQSLVAAAVPELKKNISKGLKFVSG
;
A
#
# COMPACT_ATOMS: atom_id res chain seq x y z
N MET A 1 14.32 5.55 -5.41
CA MET A 1 15.10 4.88 -6.48
C MET A 1 14.71 3.40 -6.59
N PRO A 2 14.73 2.81 -7.80
CA PRO A 2 14.55 1.36 -7.98
C PRO A 2 15.77 0.57 -7.52
N ARG A 3 15.60 -0.72 -7.22
CA ARG A 3 16.70 -1.61 -6.85
C ARG A 3 17.66 -1.78 -8.04
N LYS A 4 18.97 -1.62 -7.79
CA LYS A 4 20.04 -1.92 -8.76
C LYS A 4 20.70 -3.27 -8.45
N PRO A 5 21.29 -3.96 -9.45
CA PRO A 5 22.16 -5.11 -9.19
C PRO A 5 23.23 -4.77 -8.17
N GLY A 6 23.47 -5.65 -7.19
CA GLY A 6 24.45 -5.45 -6.11
C GLY A 6 23.96 -4.69 -4.88
N MET A 7 22.82 -3.97 -4.93
CA MET A 7 22.28 -3.30 -3.72
C MET A 7 21.61 -4.30 -2.77
N THR A 8 21.96 -4.21 -1.48
CA THR A 8 21.25 -4.92 -0.42
C THR A 8 19.87 -4.29 -0.19
N ARG A 9 19.00 -5.00 0.54
CA ARG A 9 17.69 -4.44 0.95
C ARG A 9 17.86 -3.24 1.87
N ASP A 10 18.93 -3.22 2.67
CA ASP A 10 19.21 -2.14 3.62
C ASP A 10 19.77 -0.90 2.94
N ASP A 11 20.65 -1.04 1.94
CA ASP A 11 21.15 0.10 1.16
C ASP A 11 20.02 0.83 0.45
N LEU A 12 19.09 0.07 -0.13
CA LEU A 12 17.90 0.62 -0.79
C LEU A 12 17.00 1.34 0.20
N PHE A 13 16.82 0.77 1.40
CA PHE A 13 16.07 1.43 2.47
C PHE A 13 16.72 2.75 2.86
N ASN A 14 18.01 2.78 3.21
CA ASN A 14 18.69 3.99 3.68
C ASN A 14 18.66 5.11 2.64
N THR A 15 18.90 4.78 1.36
CA THR A 15 18.84 5.75 0.27
C THR A 15 17.45 6.36 0.14
N ASN A 16 16.41 5.52 0.10
CA ASN A 16 15.05 5.98 -0.09
C ASN A 16 14.47 6.64 1.17
N ALA A 17 14.90 6.23 2.36
CA ALA A 17 14.54 6.83 3.64
C ALA A 17 15.01 8.29 3.72
N SER A 18 16.26 8.57 3.34
CA SER A 18 16.79 9.94 3.25
C SER A 18 16.01 10.78 2.25
N ILE A 19 15.73 10.26 1.05
CA ILE A 19 14.95 10.98 0.03
C ILE A 19 13.55 11.33 0.56
N VAL A 20 12.86 10.37 1.19
CA VAL A 20 11.51 10.59 1.73
C VAL A 20 11.54 11.58 2.89
N ARG A 21 12.53 11.51 3.77
CA ARG A 21 12.72 12.47 4.85
C ARG A 21 12.82 13.90 4.30
N ASP A 22 13.73 14.13 3.36
CA ASP A 22 14.03 15.46 2.84
C ASP A 22 12.84 16.05 2.07
N LEU A 23 12.17 15.23 1.24
CA LEU A 23 10.96 15.66 0.54
C LEU A 23 9.77 15.89 1.48
N SER A 24 9.63 15.08 2.52
CA SER A 24 8.58 15.27 3.53
C SER A 24 8.81 16.53 4.36
N GLU A 25 10.07 16.86 4.67
CA GLU A 25 10.44 18.09 5.36
C GLU A 25 10.11 19.32 4.51
N ALA A 26 10.45 19.28 3.21
CA ALA A 26 10.06 20.33 2.28
C ALA A 26 8.53 20.48 2.19
N ALA A 27 7.78 19.38 2.12
CA ALA A 27 6.33 19.40 2.08
C ALA A 27 5.72 19.95 3.38
N ALA A 28 6.23 19.53 4.54
CA ALA A 28 5.77 20.00 5.85
C ALA A 28 5.97 21.52 6.02
N LYS A 29 7.07 22.07 5.49
CA LYS A 29 7.37 23.51 5.56
C LYS A 29 6.56 24.36 4.58
N ASN A 30 6.32 23.84 3.36
CA ASN A 30 5.81 24.67 2.26
C ASN A 30 4.36 24.40 1.88
N CYS A 31 3.88 23.17 2.06
CA CYS A 31 2.51 22.76 1.71
C CYS A 31 1.91 21.79 2.73
N PRO A 32 1.86 22.14 4.04
CA PRO A 32 1.49 21.22 5.13
C PRO A 32 0.08 20.62 5.01
N LYS A 33 -0.80 21.23 4.21
CA LYS A 33 -2.18 20.75 3.98
C LYS A 33 -2.34 19.96 2.68
N ALA A 34 -1.28 19.78 1.89
CA ALA A 34 -1.35 18.98 0.67
C ALA A 34 -1.61 17.49 0.98
N PHE A 35 -2.17 16.78 0.01
CA PHE A 35 -2.23 15.32 0.05
C PHE A 35 -0.89 14.74 -0.40
N VAL A 36 -0.27 13.93 0.47
CA VAL A 36 1.05 13.35 0.25
C VAL A 36 0.90 11.87 -0.08
N ALA A 37 1.00 11.53 -1.36
CA ALA A 37 0.92 10.17 -1.87
C ALA A 37 2.32 9.56 -2.08
N ILE A 38 2.73 8.68 -1.17
CA ILE A 38 4.07 8.08 -1.10
C ILE A 38 4.06 6.76 -1.88
N ILE A 39 4.82 6.72 -2.97
CA ILE A 39 5.09 5.52 -3.77
C ILE A 39 6.48 4.95 -3.45
N THR A 40 7.37 5.77 -2.89
CA THR A 40 8.77 5.40 -2.64
C THR A 40 8.87 4.19 -1.73
N ASN A 41 9.47 3.11 -2.24
CA ASN A 41 9.67 1.88 -1.49
C ASN A 41 10.82 1.99 -0.46
N PRO A 42 10.76 1.22 0.63
CA PRO A 42 9.65 0.35 1.04
C PRO A 42 8.52 1.14 1.73
N VAL A 43 7.30 1.11 1.17
CA VAL A 43 6.15 1.89 1.66
C VAL A 43 5.85 1.65 3.15
N ASN A 44 5.99 0.40 3.60
CA ASN A 44 5.79 0.00 5.00
C ASN A 44 6.70 0.73 6.00
N SER A 45 7.78 1.37 5.54
CA SER A 45 8.70 2.15 6.39
C SER A 45 8.77 3.62 5.98
N THR A 46 8.62 3.95 4.69
CA THR A 46 8.69 5.33 4.21
C THR A 46 7.47 6.17 4.61
N VAL A 47 6.29 5.56 4.74
CA VAL A 47 5.11 6.25 5.27
C VAL A 47 5.31 6.63 6.75
N PRO A 48 5.72 5.72 7.65
CA PRO A 48 6.11 6.09 9.02
C PRO A 48 7.15 7.22 9.08
N ILE A 49 8.17 7.19 8.22
CA ILE A 49 9.17 8.27 8.14
C ILE A 49 8.50 9.61 7.84
N ALA A 50 7.67 9.68 6.80
CA ALA A 50 6.99 10.92 6.43
C ALA A 50 6.09 11.43 7.57
N CYS A 51 5.32 10.55 8.20
CA CYS A 51 4.48 10.91 9.34
C CYS A 51 5.30 11.49 10.50
N GLU A 52 6.43 10.87 10.88
CA GLU A 52 7.29 11.41 11.94
C GLU A 52 7.91 12.77 11.57
N ILE A 53 8.26 12.99 10.30
CA ILE A 53 8.76 14.30 9.86
C ILE A 53 7.67 15.37 9.96
N PHE A 54 6.44 15.06 9.56
CA PHE A 54 5.31 15.98 9.74
C PHE A 54 5.00 16.23 11.22
N LYS A 55 5.13 15.23 12.10
CA LYS A 55 4.97 15.39 13.56
C LYS A 55 6.05 16.30 14.15
N LYS A 56 7.32 16.13 13.76
CA LYS A 56 8.42 17.01 14.18
C LYS A 56 8.20 18.48 13.80
N HIS A 57 7.48 18.73 12.71
CA HIS A 57 7.12 20.08 12.27
C HIS A 57 5.77 20.58 12.82
N GLY A 58 5.08 19.80 13.66
CA GLY A 58 3.81 20.20 14.27
C GLY A 58 2.63 20.31 13.28
N VAL A 59 2.73 19.70 12.10
CA VAL A 59 1.74 19.84 11.01
C VAL A 59 1.14 18.49 10.56
N PHE A 60 1.33 17.44 11.35
CA PHE A 60 0.81 16.12 11.03
C PHE A 60 -0.72 16.05 11.05
N ASP A 61 -1.32 15.71 9.90
CA ASP A 61 -2.71 15.30 9.76
C ASP A 61 -2.74 13.87 9.18
N PRO A 62 -3.15 12.86 9.96
CA PRO A 62 -3.16 11.46 9.52
C PRO A 62 -4.08 11.21 8.33
N ARG A 63 -5.01 12.14 8.03
CA ARG A 63 -5.92 12.03 6.89
C ARG A 63 -5.28 12.40 5.55
N ARG A 64 -4.04 12.91 5.54
CA ARG A 64 -3.42 13.51 4.35
C ARG A 64 -2.13 12.84 3.88
N ILE A 65 -1.65 11.81 4.58
CA ILE A 65 -0.44 11.06 4.20
C ILE A 65 -0.83 9.63 3.86
N PHE A 66 -0.51 9.21 2.64
CA PHE A 66 -0.95 7.94 2.06
C PHE A 66 0.22 7.17 1.49
N GLY A 67 0.36 5.90 1.84
CA GLY A 67 1.14 4.93 1.08
C GLY A 67 0.31 4.36 -0.05
N VAL A 68 0.76 4.57 -1.29
CA VAL A 68 0.05 4.10 -2.49
C VAL A 68 0.24 2.59 -2.64
N THR A 69 -0.79 1.82 -2.31
CA THR A 69 -0.82 0.35 -2.46
C THR A 69 -1.70 -0.13 -3.62
N THR A 70 -2.23 0.79 -4.41
CA THR A 70 -3.16 0.52 -5.53
C THR A 70 -2.62 -0.47 -6.55
N LEU A 71 -1.30 -0.60 -6.70
CA LEU A 71 -0.72 -1.60 -7.61
C LEU A 71 -1.07 -3.04 -7.19
N ASP A 72 -1.21 -3.31 -5.89
CA ASP A 72 -1.57 -4.64 -5.41
C ASP A 72 -3.04 -4.94 -5.72
N VAL A 73 -3.92 -3.94 -5.63
CA VAL A 73 -5.33 -4.04 -6.05
C VAL A 73 -5.42 -4.31 -7.55
N VAL A 74 -4.71 -3.52 -8.37
CA VAL A 74 -4.67 -3.69 -9.84
C VAL A 74 -4.18 -5.09 -10.23
N ARG A 75 -3.14 -5.61 -9.56
CA ARG A 75 -2.64 -6.97 -9.78
C ARG A 75 -3.65 -8.03 -9.37
N SER A 76 -4.28 -7.85 -8.22
CA SER A 76 -5.30 -8.78 -7.70
C SER A 76 -6.49 -8.87 -8.66
N ALA A 77 -6.98 -7.73 -9.13
CA ALA A 77 -8.02 -7.65 -10.16
C ALA A 77 -7.61 -8.40 -11.44
N ALA A 78 -6.43 -8.09 -12.00
CA ALA A 78 -5.95 -8.73 -13.22
C ALA A 78 -5.78 -10.26 -13.10
N PHE A 79 -5.24 -10.73 -11.98
CA PHE A 79 -5.02 -12.16 -11.77
C PHE A 79 -6.31 -12.92 -11.50
N VAL A 80 -7.22 -12.36 -10.71
CA VAL A 80 -8.54 -12.96 -10.47
C VAL A 80 -9.36 -12.98 -11.76
N ALA A 81 -9.40 -11.87 -12.48
CA ALA A 81 -10.11 -11.76 -13.75
C ALA A 81 -9.60 -12.78 -14.77
N GLY A 82 -8.28 -12.90 -14.93
CA GLY A 82 -7.69 -13.92 -15.81
C GLY A 82 -7.99 -15.36 -15.36
N ALA A 83 -8.04 -15.64 -14.06
CA ALA A 83 -8.34 -16.97 -13.54
C ALA A 83 -9.83 -17.35 -13.63
N LYS A 84 -10.73 -16.37 -13.61
CA LYS A 84 -12.19 -16.56 -13.61
C LYS A 84 -12.86 -16.13 -14.91
N ASN A 85 -12.09 -15.74 -15.92
CA ASN A 85 -12.57 -15.24 -17.22
C ASN A 85 -13.55 -14.06 -17.07
N LEU A 86 -13.14 -13.06 -16.27
CA LEU A 86 -13.87 -11.82 -16.05
C LEU A 86 -13.15 -10.64 -16.71
N ASP A 87 -13.81 -9.48 -16.76
CA ASP A 87 -13.16 -8.22 -17.07
C ASP A 87 -12.36 -7.71 -15.86
N ALA A 88 -11.09 -7.39 -16.06
CA ALA A 88 -10.22 -6.84 -15.03
C ALA A 88 -10.61 -5.41 -14.62
N GLU A 89 -11.26 -4.63 -15.50
CA GLU A 89 -11.74 -3.28 -15.16
C GLU A 89 -12.96 -3.31 -14.25
N GLU A 90 -13.78 -4.37 -14.33
CA GLU A 90 -14.97 -4.58 -13.50
C GLU A 90 -14.68 -5.46 -12.26
N THR A 91 -13.44 -5.94 -12.11
CA THR A 91 -13.03 -6.77 -10.97
C THR A 91 -12.36 -5.92 -9.89
N ASP A 92 -12.90 -5.96 -8.67
CA ASP A 92 -12.36 -5.29 -7.48
C ASP A 92 -12.06 -6.32 -6.39
N ILE A 93 -10.80 -6.34 -5.95
CA ILE A 93 -10.31 -7.17 -4.85
C ILE A 93 -9.66 -6.24 -3.83
N PRO A 94 -10.28 -5.99 -2.66
CA PRO A 94 -9.64 -5.22 -1.62
C PRO A 94 -8.33 -5.87 -1.19
N VAL A 95 -7.26 -5.08 -1.09
CA VAL A 95 -5.96 -5.55 -0.60
C VAL A 95 -5.59 -4.76 0.65
N ILE A 96 -5.44 -5.47 1.76
CA ILE A 96 -5.15 -4.90 3.08
C ILE A 96 -3.73 -5.24 3.54
N GLY A 97 -3.31 -4.70 4.69
CA GLY A 97 -2.02 -5.00 5.29
C GLY A 97 -0.95 -3.95 4.98
N GLY A 98 0.00 -4.28 4.13
CA GLY A 98 1.07 -3.40 3.65
C GLY A 98 1.47 -3.75 2.21
N HIS A 99 2.64 -3.30 1.78
CA HIS A 99 3.09 -3.33 0.38
C HIS A 99 4.36 -4.18 0.13
N SER A 100 4.60 -5.24 0.91
CA SER A 100 5.78 -6.09 0.72
C SER A 100 5.54 -7.54 1.12
N GLY A 101 5.65 -8.46 0.16
CA GLY A 101 5.60 -9.90 0.41
C GLY A 101 4.35 -10.30 1.19
N ILE A 102 4.53 -11.03 2.29
CA ILE A 102 3.42 -11.54 3.11
C ILE A 102 2.52 -10.45 3.72
N THR A 103 2.98 -9.20 3.76
CA THR A 103 2.14 -8.10 4.26
C THR A 103 1.04 -7.72 3.28
N ILE A 104 1.12 -8.16 2.01
CA ILE A 104 0.09 -7.91 1.00
C ILE A 104 -0.99 -8.98 1.17
N ILE A 105 -2.21 -8.57 1.57
CA ILE A 105 -3.29 -9.49 1.92
C ILE A 105 -4.49 -9.23 1.00
N PRO A 106 -4.63 -9.96 -0.12
CA PRO A 106 -5.79 -9.86 -0.98
C PRO A 106 -7.00 -10.53 -0.34
N LEU A 107 -8.09 -9.78 -0.19
CA LEU A 107 -9.34 -10.27 0.39
C LEU A 107 -10.20 -10.94 -0.69
N LEU A 108 -9.77 -12.12 -1.14
CA LEU A 108 -10.47 -12.89 -2.17
C LEU A 108 -11.89 -13.28 -1.75
N SER A 109 -12.17 -13.39 -0.45
CA SER A 109 -13.53 -13.62 0.07
C SER A 109 -14.47 -12.43 -0.16
N GLN A 110 -13.91 -11.26 -0.45
CA GLN A 110 -14.63 -10.00 -0.69
C GLN A 110 -14.57 -9.55 -2.15
N ALA A 111 -14.20 -10.46 -3.06
CA ALA A 111 -14.12 -10.18 -4.49
C ALA A 111 -15.44 -9.65 -5.05
N LYS A 112 -15.35 -8.66 -5.94
CA LYS A 112 -16.46 -8.12 -6.73
C LYS A 112 -16.10 -8.21 -8.22
N PRO A 113 -16.93 -8.82 -9.08
CA PRO A 113 -18.11 -9.62 -8.73
C PRO A 113 -17.73 -10.82 -7.85
N PHE A 114 -18.71 -11.33 -7.08
CA PHE A 114 -18.46 -12.44 -6.18
C PHE A 114 -18.05 -13.69 -6.95
N CYS A 115 -16.92 -14.28 -6.55
CA CYS A 115 -16.36 -15.49 -7.14
C CYS A 115 -16.20 -16.57 -6.08
N LYS A 116 -16.54 -17.81 -6.43
CA LYS A 116 -16.17 -18.97 -5.60
C LYS A 116 -14.74 -19.41 -5.94
N PHE A 117 -13.92 -19.57 -4.91
CA PHE A 117 -12.56 -20.08 -5.01
C PHE A 117 -12.42 -21.37 -4.19
N SER A 118 -11.71 -22.35 -4.72
CA SER A 118 -11.21 -23.47 -3.91
C SER A 118 -10.06 -23.00 -3.01
N ASN A 119 -9.77 -23.76 -1.95
CA ASN A 119 -8.64 -23.44 -1.05
C ASN A 119 -7.29 -23.38 -1.79
N ASP A 120 -7.09 -24.23 -2.80
CA ASP A 120 -5.88 -24.23 -3.63
C ASP A 120 -5.80 -22.98 -4.52
N GLU A 121 -6.92 -22.57 -5.13
CA GLU A 121 -6.99 -21.32 -5.90
C GLU A 121 -6.69 -20.11 -5.01
N VAL A 122 -7.28 -20.03 -3.82
CA VAL A 122 -7.04 -18.95 -2.85
C VAL A 122 -5.55 -18.85 -2.53
N LYS A 123 -4.91 -19.98 -2.21
CA LYS A 123 -3.49 -20.02 -1.85
C LYS A 123 -2.61 -19.59 -3.02
N LYS A 124 -2.80 -20.17 -4.21
CA LYS A 124 -2.00 -19.86 -5.41
C LYS A 124 -2.14 -18.41 -5.85
N LEU A 125 -3.37 -17.87 -5.86
CA LEU A 125 -3.61 -16.46 -6.19
C LEU A 125 -2.96 -15.54 -5.16
N THR A 126 -3.11 -15.82 -3.87
CA THR A 126 -2.49 -15.04 -2.80
C THR A 126 -0.97 -15.01 -2.95
N GLU A 127 -0.33 -16.16 -3.11
CA GLU A 127 1.13 -16.26 -3.28
C GLU A 127 1.61 -15.49 -4.51
N ARG A 128 0.89 -15.59 -5.64
CA ARG A 128 1.21 -14.85 -6.87
C ARG A 128 1.07 -13.35 -6.67
N ILE A 129 0.00 -12.88 -6.02
CA ILE A 129 -0.22 -11.45 -5.73
C ILE A 129 0.92 -10.90 -4.88
N GLN A 130 1.30 -11.61 -3.80
CA GLN A 130 2.40 -11.23 -2.91
C GLN A 130 3.76 -11.16 -3.62
N ASN A 131 3.96 -11.99 -4.66
CA ASN A 131 5.23 -12.11 -5.38
C ASN A 131 5.26 -11.40 -6.74
N ALA A 132 4.16 -10.77 -7.17
CA ALA A 132 4.04 -10.12 -8.48
C ALA A 132 5.12 -9.05 -8.74
N GLY A 133 5.55 -8.33 -7.69
CA GLY A 133 6.67 -7.40 -7.78
C GLY A 133 7.98 -8.08 -8.17
N THR A 134 8.25 -9.24 -7.54
CA THR A 134 9.43 -10.07 -7.81
C THR A 134 9.37 -10.70 -9.20
N GLU A 135 8.20 -11.14 -9.65
CA GLU A 135 8.00 -11.66 -11.01
C GLU A 135 8.40 -10.63 -12.07
N VAL A 136 7.99 -9.37 -11.92
CA VAL A 136 8.37 -8.30 -12.86
C VAL A 136 9.86 -8.01 -12.85
N VAL A 137 10.50 -7.98 -11.67
CA VAL A 137 11.97 -7.78 -11.58
C VAL A 137 12.72 -8.92 -12.28
N LYS A 138 12.27 -10.16 -12.10
CA LYS A 138 12.85 -11.33 -12.77
C LYS A 138 12.64 -11.26 -14.28
N ALA A 139 11.43 -10.93 -14.74
CA ALA A 139 11.12 -10.78 -16.16
C ALA A 139 11.93 -9.66 -16.84
N LYS A 140 12.28 -8.61 -16.10
CA LYS A 140 13.18 -7.54 -16.55
C LYS A 140 14.67 -7.86 -16.37
N ALA A 141 15.04 -9.10 -16.04
CA ALA A 141 16.42 -9.53 -15.80
C ALA A 141 17.17 -8.62 -14.79
N GLY A 142 16.47 -8.09 -13.79
CA GLY A 142 17.06 -7.19 -12.79
C GLY A 142 17.25 -5.73 -13.27
N ALA A 143 16.86 -5.38 -14.50
CA ALA A 143 16.88 -4.02 -15.04
C ALA A 143 15.72 -3.14 -14.49
N GLY A 144 15.54 -3.17 -13.18
CA GLY A 144 14.51 -2.42 -12.46
C GLY A 144 13.23 -3.20 -12.18
N SER A 145 12.20 -2.49 -11.72
CA SER A 145 10.92 -3.04 -11.25
C SER A 145 9.75 -2.61 -12.15
N ALA A 146 8.52 -2.85 -11.68
CA ALA A 146 7.31 -2.32 -12.31
C ALA A 146 7.39 -0.79 -12.44
N THR A 147 7.14 -0.29 -13.65
CA THR A 147 7.15 1.15 -13.97
C THR A 147 5.82 1.57 -14.58
N LEU A 148 5.46 1.01 -15.73
CA LEU A 148 4.20 1.35 -16.42
C LEU A 148 2.96 1.00 -15.58
N SER A 149 2.89 -0.21 -15.03
CA SER A 149 1.78 -0.61 -14.17
C SER A 149 1.73 0.17 -12.85
N MET A 150 2.88 0.60 -12.32
CA MET A 150 2.93 1.49 -11.17
C MET A 150 2.41 2.89 -11.53
N ALA A 151 2.73 3.41 -12.71
CA ALA A 151 2.21 4.69 -13.18
C ALA A 151 0.68 4.66 -13.34
N LEU A 152 0.13 3.58 -13.91
CA LEU A 152 -1.33 3.35 -13.97
C LEU A 152 -1.95 3.34 -12.56
N ALA A 153 -1.38 2.57 -11.64
CA ALA A 153 -1.88 2.47 -10.27
C ALA A 153 -1.81 3.82 -9.52
N ALA A 154 -0.73 4.57 -9.69
CA ALA A 154 -0.58 5.90 -9.13
C ALA A 154 -1.62 6.88 -9.72
N SER A 155 -1.85 6.83 -11.03
CA SER A 155 -2.88 7.64 -11.70
C SER A 155 -4.27 7.35 -11.14
N LYS A 156 -4.66 6.07 -11.01
CA LYS A 156 -5.94 5.67 -10.42
C LYS A 156 -6.08 6.15 -8.98
N PHE A 157 -5.00 6.08 -8.19
CA PHE A 157 -5.02 6.58 -6.81
C PHE A 157 -5.22 8.09 -6.73
N VAL A 158 -4.48 8.86 -7.54
CA VAL A 158 -4.59 10.32 -7.59
C VAL A 158 -5.98 10.74 -8.10
N GLU A 159 -6.50 10.07 -9.12
CA GLU A 159 -7.86 10.31 -9.61
C GLU A 159 -8.91 10.10 -8.50
N SER A 160 -8.76 9.05 -7.68
CA SER A 160 -9.62 8.81 -6.52
C SER A 160 -9.54 9.94 -5.49
N LEU A 161 -8.34 10.45 -5.19
CA LEU A 161 -8.17 11.62 -4.31
C LEU A 161 -8.84 12.87 -4.90
N LEU A 162 -8.68 13.11 -6.21
CA LEU A 162 -9.30 14.24 -6.91
C LEU A 162 -10.84 14.15 -6.88
N ARG A 163 -11.41 12.96 -7.02
CA ARG A 163 -12.86 12.72 -6.86
C ARG A 163 -13.32 13.07 -5.44
N GLY A 164 -12.58 12.62 -4.42
CA GLY A 164 -12.83 13.00 -3.03
C GLY A 164 -12.79 14.51 -2.81
N LEU A 165 -11.81 15.21 -3.39
CA LEU A 165 -11.71 16.69 -3.33
C LEU A 165 -12.91 17.40 -3.97
N ARG A 166 -13.50 16.82 -5.02
CA ARG A 166 -14.73 17.34 -5.64
C ARG A 166 -15.99 17.03 -4.85
N GLY A 167 -15.90 16.26 -3.76
CA GLY A 167 -17.05 15.82 -2.96
C GLY A 167 -17.77 14.60 -3.55
N GLU A 168 -17.15 13.91 -4.51
CA GLU A 168 -17.66 12.64 -5.01
C GLU A 168 -17.24 11.50 -4.07
N LYS A 169 -18.10 10.49 -3.92
CA LYS A 169 -17.73 9.28 -3.18
C LYS A 169 -16.62 8.54 -3.93
N SER A 170 -15.48 8.36 -3.27
CA SER A 170 -14.35 7.61 -3.81
C SER A 170 -13.74 6.71 -2.75
N ILE A 171 -13.52 5.43 -3.09
CA ILE A 171 -12.97 4.43 -2.18
C ILE A 171 -11.73 3.80 -2.83
N GLN A 172 -10.63 3.74 -2.10
CA GLN A 172 -9.41 3.03 -2.48
C GLN A 172 -8.70 2.46 -1.25
N CYS A 173 -7.97 1.37 -1.44
CA CYS A 173 -7.03 0.88 -0.43
C CYS A 173 -5.78 1.78 -0.40
N ALA A 174 -5.33 2.17 0.79
CA ALA A 174 -4.06 2.86 0.99
C ALA A 174 -3.47 2.53 2.35
N TYR A 175 -2.14 2.52 2.45
CA TYR A 175 -1.43 2.32 3.71
C TYR A 175 -1.32 3.65 4.47
N VAL A 176 -2.01 3.77 5.60
CA VAL A 176 -2.10 5.03 6.37
C VAL A 176 -1.84 4.77 7.85
N ALA A 177 -1.60 5.84 8.62
CA ALA A 177 -1.66 5.75 10.07
C ALA A 177 -3.09 5.39 10.50
N SER A 178 -3.27 4.24 11.15
CA SER A 178 -4.59 3.68 11.43
C SER A 178 -4.53 2.67 12.57
N ASP A 179 -5.61 2.61 13.33
CA ASP A 179 -5.91 1.63 14.37
C ASP A 179 -6.72 0.42 13.84
N ALA A 180 -6.90 0.30 12.51
CA ALA A 180 -7.73 -0.75 11.90
C ALA A 180 -7.22 -2.18 12.15
N CYS A 181 -5.95 -2.35 12.54
CA CYS A 181 -5.39 -3.64 12.90
C CYS A 181 -4.66 -3.53 14.25
N SER A 182 -5.10 -4.33 15.22
CA SER A 182 -4.50 -4.33 16.56
C SER A 182 -3.01 -4.66 16.51
N GLY A 183 -2.20 -3.88 17.24
CA GLY A 183 -0.76 -4.06 17.37
C GLY A 183 0.10 -3.39 16.31
N VAL A 184 -0.46 -2.68 15.34
CA VAL A 184 0.31 -1.87 14.37
C VAL A 184 -0.33 -0.49 14.20
N ASP A 185 0.50 0.55 14.14
CA ASP A 185 0.01 1.94 14.02
C ASP A 185 -0.24 2.37 12.57
N TYR A 186 0.09 1.50 11.61
CA TYR A 186 -0.05 1.75 10.18
C TYR A 186 -0.53 0.48 9.49
N PHE A 187 -1.59 0.60 8.70
CA PHE A 187 -2.20 -0.52 8.01
C PHE A 187 -2.97 -0.07 6.77
N ALA A 188 -2.93 -0.89 5.72
CA ALA A 188 -3.73 -0.66 4.52
C ALA A 188 -5.13 -1.24 4.69
N THR A 189 -6.15 -0.43 4.47
CA THR A 189 -7.56 -0.84 4.38
C THR A 189 -8.26 0.00 3.30
N PRO A 190 -9.48 -0.36 2.86
CA PRO A 190 -10.30 0.53 2.07
C PRO A 190 -10.61 1.82 2.85
N LEU A 191 -10.36 2.97 2.21
CA LEU A 191 -10.58 4.30 2.76
C LEU A 191 -11.59 5.04 1.88
N GLU A 192 -12.52 5.75 2.51
CA GLU A 192 -13.36 6.73 1.81
C GLU A 192 -12.66 8.08 1.82
N PHE A 193 -12.46 8.66 0.64
CA PHE A 193 -11.85 9.97 0.47
C PHE A 193 -12.88 11.07 0.32
N GLY A 194 -12.57 12.23 0.86
CA GLY A 194 -13.35 13.45 0.73
C GLY A 194 -12.47 14.70 0.67
N LYS A 195 -13.07 15.86 0.93
CA LYS A 195 -12.43 17.17 0.80
C LYS A 195 -11.20 17.34 1.71
N ASN A 196 -11.14 16.60 2.82
CA ASN A 196 -10.05 16.70 3.79
C ASN A 196 -9.10 15.49 3.79
N GLY A 197 -9.19 14.60 2.80
CA GLY A 197 -8.37 13.41 2.69
C GLY A 197 -9.18 12.18 3.10
N VAL A 198 -8.66 11.36 4.02
CA VAL A 198 -9.42 10.24 4.60
C VAL A 198 -10.59 10.78 5.44
N GLU A 199 -11.82 10.52 5.02
CA GLU A 199 -13.03 10.82 5.80
C GLU A 199 -13.48 9.60 6.62
N LYS A 200 -13.25 8.38 6.10
CA LYS A 200 -13.60 7.15 6.80
C LYS A 200 -12.61 6.02 6.52
N VAL A 201 -12.15 5.37 7.59
CA VAL A 201 -11.45 4.08 7.51
C VAL A 201 -12.52 2.98 7.54
N LEU A 202 -12.65 2.21 6.46
CA LEU A 202 -13.70 1.18 6.34
C LEU A 202 -13.33 -0.15 7.04
N GLY A 203 -12.07 -0.29 7.47
CA GLY A 203 -11.57 -1.46 8.17
C GLY A 203 -11.39 -2.67 7.26
N MET A 204 -11.28 -3.86 7.87
CA MET A 204 -11.00 -5.10 7.14
C MET A 204 -12.26 -5.85 6.67
N GLY A 205 -13.44 -5.45 7.16
CA GLY A 205 -14.68 -6.19 6.93
C GLY A 205 -14.66 -7.59 7.54
N LYS A 206 -15.47 -8.50 6.98
CA LYS A 206 -15.50 -9.91 7.39
C LYS A 206 -14.38 -10.68 6.69
N LEU A 207 -13.49 -11.28 7.46
CA LEU A 207 -12.37 -12.08 6.96
C LEU A 207 -12.67 -13.58 7.05
N SER A 208 -12.26 -14.34 6.04
CA SER A 208 -12.17 -15.80 6.11
C SER A 208 -11.08 -16.25 7.07
N THR A 209 -11.11 -17.52 7.50
CA THR A 209 -10.07 -18.09 8.38
C THR A 209 -8.66 -18.00 7.76
N TYR A 210 -8.56 -18.15 6.44
CA TYR A 210 -7.29 -18.00 5.74
C TYR A 210 -6.79 -16.55 5.75
N GLU A 211 -7.66 -15.58 5.45
CA GLU A 211 -7.26 -14.15 5.50
C GLU A 211 -6.91 -13.69 6.91
N GLN A 212 -7.59 -14.20 7.94
CA GLN A 212 -7.22 -13.95 9.34
C GLN A 212 -5.82 -14.45 9.67
N SER A 213 -5.43 -15.63 9.17
CA SER A 213 -4.08 -16.16 9.39
C SER A 213 -3.01 -15.35 8.64
N LEU A 214 -3.34 -14.81 7.46
CA LEU A 214 -2.47 -13.88 6.74
C LEU A 214 -2.26 -12.58 7.52
N VAL A 215 -3.33 -12.01 8.10
CA VAL A 215 -3.22 -10.82 8.97
C VAL A 215 -2.31 -11.10 10.16
N ALA A 216 -2.53 -12.22 10.87
CA ALA A 216 -1.70 -12.62 12.00
C ALA A 216 -0.22 -12.79 11.63
N ALA A 217 0.07 -13.35 10.45
CA ALA A 217 1.43 -13.50 9.95
C ALA A 217 2.07 -12.17 9.50
N ALA A 218 1.28 -11.24 8.96
CA ALA A 218 1.76 -9.94 8.49
C ALA A 218 2.11 -8.98 9.63
N VAL A 219 1.38 -9.02 10.74
CA VAL A 219 1.55 -8.07 11.86
C VAL A 219 2.99 -7.99 12.40
N PRO A 220 3.69 -9.10 12.70
CA PRO A 220 5.09 -9.05 13.16
C PRO A 220 6.04 -8.38 12.15
N GLU A 221 5.86 -8.67 10.86
CA GLU A 221 6.68 -8.10 9.80
C GLU A 221 6.38 -6.60 9.61
N LEU A 222 5.12 -6.20 9.71
CA LEU A 222 4.71 -4.79 9.70
C LEU A 222 5.31 -4.04 10.90
N LYS A 223 5.25 -4.59 12.12
CA LYS A 223 5.88 -4.00 13.32
C LYS A 223 7.37 -3.73 13.09
N LYS A 224 8.09 -4.70 12.51
CA LYS A 224 9.52 -4.55 12.17
C LYS A 224 9.74 -3.42 11.16
N ASN A 225 8.95 -3.38 10.10
CA ASN A 225 9.07 -2.38 9.04
C ASN A 225 8.73 -0.97 9.53
N ILE A 226 7.67 -0.83 10.33
CA ILE A 226 7.28 0.44 10.97
C ILE A 226 8.39 0.89 11.92
N SER A 227 8.84 0.03 12.83
CA SER A 227 9.91 0.34 13.79
C SER A 227 11.19 0.79 13.09
N LYS A 228 11.55 0.15 11.97
CA LYS A 228 12.71 0.55 11.16
C LYS A 228 12.59 1.98 10.63
N GLY A 229 11.41 2.35 10.13
CA GLY A 229 11.13 3.71 9.66
C GLY A 229 11.17 4.75 10.79
N LEU A 230 10.54 4.45 11.92
CA LEU A 230 10.54 5.34 13.08
C LEU A 230 11.96 5.57 13.64
N LYS A 231 12.74 4.48 13.80
CA LYS A 231 14.13 4.55 14.28
C LYS A 231 15.03 5.39 13.38
N PHE A 232 14.85 5.30 12.07
CA PHE A 232 15.60 6.14 11.13
C PHE A 232 15.41 7.64 11.39
N VAL A 233 14.22 8.06 11.83
CA VAL A 233 13.93 9.47 12.13
C VAL A 233 14.39 9.86 13.54
N SER A 234 14.38 8.94 14.51
CA SER A 234 14.79 9.25 15.89
C SER A 234 16.31 9.40 16.06
N GLY A 235 17.12 8.81 15.16
CA GLY A 235 18.57 8.68 15.33
C GLY A 235 18.91 7.35 15.97
#